data_AF-A0AA92YQW3-F1
#
_entry.id   AF-A0AA92YQW3-F1
#
_cell.length_a   1.000
_cell.length_b   1.000
_cell.length_c   1.000
_cell.angle_alpha   90.00
_cell.angle_beta   90.00
_cell.angle_gamma   90.00
#
_symmetry.space_group_name_H-M   'P 1'
#
loop_
_entity.id
_entity.type
_entity.pdbx_description
1 polymer ?
#
loop_
_entity_poly.entity_id
_entity_poly.type
_entity_poly.pdbx_seq_one_letter_code
_entity_poly.pdbx_strand_id
1 'polypeptide(L)'
;ILQQFWNIKRIYFHKDYDAPFLTQQYRMLYRFCKNNLIQKIEIDPYKDLCFDKNNIEFNTYFNTKSIPFIPTKDSFITLQKVQDLEKFFSTVELTVNKNSFILKGGPSSAQNNLSNLSRLDKNQINIQELIYKLSPFISWGNISLRQVWQYLSEETDQIVSLEKFLHTIRWNIHYIQHNEFLKYSNKIDTYKKSNNNLPSQNAWEKGMTGYPIIDAIMRCLQKNGNINYKMRMLTVLFYKQYLLLPWSDAVEFLSKNLLDSSPGIQFNYFETLNKNNAQNKRRILFNIIKHSKDIDPKGIFIRNHIPELRNIPNEFIYKPHKMIITIQKFHQTIIGKDYPKPIVRNIINDKIQLYNLENYLNLTKN
;
A
#
# COMPACT_ATOMS: atom_id res chain seq x y z
N ILE A 1 -16.01 -24.00 -21.69
CA ILE A 1 -17.00 -24.17 -20.60
C ILE A 1 -18.13 -23.16 -20.76
N LEU A 2 -17.97 -21.86 -20.49
CA LEU A 2 -19.10 -20.91 -20.52
C LEU A 2 -19.88 -20.88 -21.85
N GLN A 3 -19.21 -21.00 -22.99
CA GLN A 3 -19.87 -21.04 -24.30
C GLN A 3 -20.69 -22.32 -24.59
N GLN A 4 -20.50 -23.39 -23.81
CA GLN A 4 -21.36 -24.59 -23.90
C GLN A 4 -22.75 -24.32 -23.32
N PHE A 5 -22.88 -23.35 -22.42
CA PHE A 5 -24.12 -23.00 -21.75
C PHE A 5 -24.77 -21.73 -22.33
N TRP A 6 -23.97 -20.78 -22.83
CA TRP A 6 -24.46 -19.50 -23.33
C TRP A 6 -23.81 -19.03 -24.62
N ASN A 7 -24.61 -18.40 -25.48
CA ASN A 7 -24.10 -17.64 -26.62
C ASN A 7 -23.64 -16.24 -26.15
N ILE A 8 -22.35 -16.11 -25.84
CA ILE A 8 -21.75 -14.87 -25.36
C ILE A 8 -21.51 -13.93 -26.55
N LYS A 9 -22.31 -12.87 -26.67
CA LYS A 9 -22.14 -11.86 -27.74
C LYS A 9 -21.13 -10.78 -27.37
N ARG A 10 -21.12 -10.36 -26.11
CA ARG A 10 -20.33 -9.23 -25.63
C ARG A 10 -19.72 -9.50 -24.27
N ILE A 11 -18.54 -8.95 -24.04
CA ILE A 11 -17.87 -8.96 -22.73
C ILE A 11 -17.51 -7.51 -22.37
N TYR A 12 -17.95 -7.09 -21.19
CA TYR A 12 -17.66 -5.78 -20.61
C TYR A 12 -16.65 -5.95 -19.48
N PHE A 13 -15.64 -5.08 -19.43
CA PHE A 13 -14.69 -5.04 -18.32
C PHE A 13 -14.14 -3.63 -18.15
N HIS A 14 -13.70 -3.32 -16.94
CA HIS A 14 -12.95 -2.11 -16.68
C HIS A 14 -11.51 -2.29 -17.15
N LYS A 15 -10.93 -1.20 -17.67
CA LYS A 15 -9.49 -1.15 -17.92
C LYS A 15 -8.76 -1.35 -16.61
N ASP A 16 -7.98 -2.42 -16.54
CA ASP A 16 -7.04 -2.61 -15.45
C ASP A 16 -5.73 -1.93 -15.83
N TYR A 17 -5.28 -1.05 -14.95
CA TYR A 17 -4.05 -0.33 -15.13
C TYR A 17 -2.86 -1.13 -14.63
N ASP A 18 -3.04 -2.12 -13.75
CA ASP A 18 -1.99 -3.07 -13.39
C ASP A 18 -1.80 -4.16 -14.48
N ALA A 19 -2.40 -3.96 -15.66
CA ALA A 19 -2.25 -4.77 -16.88
C ALA A 19 -0.82 -5.18 -17.30
N PRO A 20 0.27 -4.42 -17.01
CA PRO A 20 1.64 -4.92 -17.20
C PRO A 20 1.87 -6.33 -16.62
N PHE A 21 1.28 -6.61 -15.46
CA PHE A 21 1.41 -7.89 -14.75
C PHE A 21 0.42 -8.94 -15.26
N LEU A 22 -0.65 -8.50 -15.92
CA LEU A 22 -1.76 -9.34 -16.42
C LEU A 22 -1.74 -9.46 -17.95
N THR A 23 -0.69 -9.00 -18.62
CA THR A 23 -0.61 -8.90 -20.08
C THR A 23 -0.86 -10.24 -20.76
N GLN A 24 -0.42 -11.35 -20.15
CA GLN A 24 -0.70 -12.69 -20.66
C GLN A 24 -2.19 -13.04 -20.58
N GLN A 25 -2.87 -12.73 -19.46
CA GLN A 25 -4.29 -12.98 -19.29
C GLN A 25 -5.13 -12.15 -20.27
N TYR A 26 -4.84 -10.86 -20.41
CA TYR A 26 -5.51 -10.00 -21.39
C TYR A 26 -5.28 -10.46 -22.83
N ARG A 27 -4.06 -10.90 -23.18
CA ARG A 27 -3.77 -11.49 -24.50
C ARG A 27 -4.58 -12.76 -24.73
N MET A 28 -4.70 -13.64 -23.73
CA MET A 28 -5.52 -14.85 -23.81
C MET A 28 -7.00 -14.51 -23.99
N LEU A 29 -7.53 -13.56 -23.21
CA LEU A 29 -8.90 -13.07 -23.34
C LEU A 29 -9.16 -12.49 -24.74
N TYR A 30 -8.26 -11.65 -25.24
CA TYR A 30 -8.43 -11.02 -26.56
C TYR A 30 -8.39 -12.02 -27.70
N ARG A 31 -7.49 -13.02 -27.61
CA ARG A 31 -7.46 -14.15 -28.56
C ARG A 31 -8.75 -14.96 -28.48
N PHE A 32 -9.22 -15.26 -27.28
CA PHE A 32 -10.47 -15.98 -27.06
C PHE A 32 -11.67 -15.24 -27.67
N CYS A 33 -11.82 -13.93 -27.41
CA CYS A 33 -12.89 -13.13 -27.98
C CYS A 33 -12.83 -13.09 -29.52
N LYS A 34 -11.63 -12.91 -30.08
CA LYS A 34 -11.43 -12.86 -31.54
C LYS A 34 -11.82 -14.18 -32.21
N ASN A 35 -11.37 -15.32 -31.68
CA ASN A 35 -11.65 -16.63 -32.24
C ASN A 35 -13.14 -17.00 -32.18
N ASN A 36 -13.88 -16.40 -31.25
CA ASN A 36 -15.29 -16.70 -31.00
C ASN A 36 -16.25 -15.59 -31.44
N LEU A 37 -15.77 -14.57 -32.18
CA LEU A 37 -16.57 -13.44 -32.64
C LEU A 37 -17.30 -12.69 -31.50
N ILE A 38 -16.69 -12.64 -30.31
CA ILE A 38 -17.23 -11.94 -29.15
C ILE A 38 -16.77 -10.48 -29.17
N GLN A 39 -17.70 -9.53 -29.09
CA GLN A 39 -17.36 -8.12 -29.00
C GLN A 39 -16.86 -7.78 -27.59
N LYS A 40 -15.63 -7.27 -27.49
CA LYS A 40 -15.06 -6.78 -26.24
C LYS A 40 -15.34 -5.28 -26.06
N ILE A 41 -15.79 -4.88 -24.88
CA ILE A 41 -16.04 -3.48 -24.52
C ILE A 41 -15.25 -3.18 -23.25
N GLU A 42 -14.18 -2.41 -23.42
CA GLU A 42 -13.30 -1.98 -22.34
C GLU A 42 -13.70 -0.57 -21.90
N ILE A 43 -14.04 -0.43 -20.61
CA ILE A 43 -14.44 0.83 -20.01
C ILE A 43 -13.23 1.39 -19.26
N ASP A 44 -12.64 2.44 -19.79
CA ASP A 44 -11.55 3.16 -19.13
C ASP A 44 -12.13 4.33 -18.33
N PRO A 45 -12.19 4.25 -16.98
CA PRO A 45 -12.76 5.31 -16.17
C PRO A 45 -11.91 6.59 -16.19
N TYR A 46 -10.63 6.54 -16.53
CA TYR A 46 -9.71 7.68 -16.41
C TYR A 46 -9.11 8.12 -17.73
N LYS A 47 -9.56 7.59 -18.87
CA LYS A 47 -8.97 7.78 -20.21
C LYS A 47 -8.57 9.23 -20.54
N ASP A 48 -9.44 10.18 -20.20
CA ASP A 48 -9.30 11.58 -20.60
C ASP A 48 -8.79 12.49 -19.46
N LEU A 49 -8.56 11.92 -18.27
CA LEU A 49 -7.99 12.63 -17.13
C LEU A 49 -6.47 12.68 -17.29
N CYS A 50 -5.89 13.88 -17.31
CA CYS A 50 -4.44 14.06 -17.29
C CYS A 50 -4.03 14.92 -16.10
N PHE A 51 -2.85 14.65 -15.54
CA PHE A 51 -2.32 15.38 -14.39
C PHE A 51 -2.06 16.87 -14.69
N ASP A 52 -1.74 17.21 -15.94
CA ASP A 52 -1.41 18.59 -16.35
C ASP A 52 -2.62 19.38 -16.88
N LYS A 53 -3.80 18.76 -16.98
CA LYS A 53 -5.00 19.45 -17.46
C LYS A 53 -5.67 20.27 -16.36
N ASN A 54 -6.28 21.39 -16.77
CA ASN A 54 -7.01 22.34 -15.92
C ASN A 54 -8.00 21.64 -14.97
N ASN A 55 -8.16 22.20 -13.75
CA ASN A 55 -9.08 21.67 -12.72
C ASN A 55 -10.52 21.47 -13.18
N ILE A 56 -10.94 22.20 -14.23
CA ILE A 56 -12.30 22.16 -14.76
C ILE A 56 -12.66 20.75 -15.25
N GLU A 57 -11.87 20.11 -16.12
CA GLU A 57 -12.20 18.77 -16.64
C GLU A 57 -12.28 17.71 -15.53
N PHE A 58 -11.40 17.81 -14.54
CA PHE A 58 -11.36 16.89 -13.41
C PHE A 58 -12.59 17.07 -12.51
N ASN A 59 -12.92 18.30 -12.13
CA ASN A 59 -14.12 18.61 -11.34
C ASN A 59 -15.38 18.19 -12.07
N THR A 60 -15.48 18.47 -13.38
CA THR A 60 -16.64 18.06 -14.19
C THR A 60 -16.82 16.55 -14.17
N TYR A 61 -15.74 15.78 -14.40
CA TYR A 61 -15.79 14.32 -14.36
C TYR A 61 -16.22 13.80 -12.97
N PHE A 62 -15.62 14.30 -11.90
CA PHE A 62 -15.91 13.84 -10.54
C PHE A 62 -17.32 14.24 -10.05
N ASN A 63 -17.90 15.29 -10.62
CA ASN A 63 -19.28 15.69 -10.36
C ASN A 63 -20.31 15.01 -11.29
N THR A 64 -19.89 14.19 -12.26
CA THR A 64 -20.84 13.42 -13.09
C THR A 64 -21.62 12.41 -12.26
N LYS A 65 -22.95 12.44 -12.37
CA LYS A 65 -23.82 11.48 -11.68
C LYS A 65 -23.53 10.06 -12.17
N SER A 66 -23.58 9.10 -11.25
CA SER A 66 -23.50 7.69 -11.59
C SER A 66 -24.67 7.28 -12.48
N ILE A 67 -24.41 6.43 -13.47
CA ILE A 67 -25.46 5.83 -14.29
C ILE A 67 -26.29 4.89 -13.39
N PRO A 68 -27.61 5.10 -13.28
CA PRO A 68 -28.45 4.21 -12.48
C PRO A 68 -28.48 2.82 -13.13
N PHE A 69 -28.19 1.79 -12.34
CA PHE A 69 -28.33 0.41 -12.77
C PHE A 69 -29.74 -0.07 -12.38
N ILE A 70 -30.59 -0.30 -13.37
CA ILE A 70 -31.96 -0.77 -13.20
C ILE A 70 -32.03 -2.18 -13.79
N PRO A 71 -31.68 -3.22 -13.00
CA PRO A 71 -31.65 -4.58 -13.51
C PRO A 71 -33.06 -5.14 -13.72
N THR A 72 -33.20 -5.96 -14.75
CA THR A 72 -34.35 -6.85 -14.94
C THR A 72 -34.04 -8.25 -14.43
N LYS A 73 -35.06 -9.11 -14.27
CA LYS A 73 -34.83 -10.52 -13.88
C LYS A 73 -33.86 -11.25 -14.81
N ASP A 74 -33.90 -10.93 -16.10
CA ASP A 74 -33.03 -11.53 -17.13
C ASP A 74 -31.61 -10.94 -17.13
N SER A 75 -31.34 -9.90 -16.33
CA SER A 75 -30.01 -9.31 -16.20
C SER A 75 -29.04 -10.18 -15.40
N PHE A 76 -29.53 -11.19 -14.69
CA PHE A 76 -28.73 -12.02 -13.80
C PHE A 76 -28.89 -13.52 -14.05
N ILE A 77 -27.86 -14.27 -13.69
CA ILE A 77 -27.93 -15.72 -13.55
C ILE A 77 -28.30 -16.08 -12.10
N THR A 78 -29.05 -17.16 -11.92
CA THR A 78 -29.43 -17.68 -10.61
C THR A 78 -28.23 -18.26 -9.86
N LEU A 79 -28.21 -18.15 -8.52
CA LEU A 79 -27.15 -18.72 -7.67
C LEU A 79 -26.89 -20.21 -7.93
N GLN A 80 -27.94 -21.00 -8.19
CA GLN A 80 -27.79 -22.42 -8.50
C GLN A 80 -26.96 -22.67 -9.77
N LYS A 81 -27.12 -21.83 -10.80
CA LYS A 81 -26.30 -21.90 -12.02
C LYS A 81 -24.84 -21.52 -11.76
N VAL A 82 -24.59 -20.59 -10.84
CA VAL A 82 -23.22 -20.24 -10.43
C VAL A 82 -22.56 -21.43 -9.72
N GLN A 83 -23.26 -22.08 -8.80
CA GLN A 83 -22.77 -23.28 -8.11
C GLN A 83 -22.50 -24.44 -9.07
N ASP A 84 -23.35 -24.63 -10.08
CA ASP A 84 -23.12 -25.65 -11.11
C ASP A 84 -21.91 -25.33 -11.99
N LEU A 85 -21.65 -24.05 -12.28
CA LEU A 85 -20.44 -23.63 -12.99
C LEU A 85 -19.18 -23.83 -12.15
N GLU A 86 -19.23 -23.53 -10.85
CA GLU A 86 -18.08 -23.68 -9.94
C GLU A 86 -17.51 -25.10 -9.96
N LYS A 87 -18.35 -26.14 -10.15
CA LYS A 87 -17.93 -27.54 -10.27
C LYS A 87 -16.94 -27.80 -11.41
N PHE A 88 -16.93 -26.96 -12.45
CA PHE A 88 -16.02 -27.09 -13.59
C PHE A 88 -14.69 -26.36 -13.41
N PHE A 89 -14.55 -25.56 -12.35
CA PHE A 89 -13.34 -24.81 -12.07
C PHE A 89 -12.62 -25.38 -10.86
N SER A 90 -11.29 -25.46 -10.93
CA SER A 90 -10.47 -25.70 -9.74
C SER A 90 -10.49 -24.44 -8.88
N THR A 91 -11.25 -24.43 -7.79
CA THR A 91 -11.21 -23.35 -6.82
C THR A 91 -9.89 -23.41 -6.05
N VAL A 92 -9.27 -22.24 -5.85
CA VAL A 92 -8.08 -22.15 -5.01
C VAL A 92 -8.55 -22.12 -3.56
N GLU A 93 -8.23 -23.16 -2.78
CA GLU A 93 -8.40 -23.10 -1.34
C GLU A 93 -7.37 -22.13 -0.75
N LEU A 94 -7.84 -20.94 -0.40
CA LEU A 94 -7.03 -19.97 0.33
C LEU A 94 -7.13 -20.30 1.82
N THR A 95 -6.17 -21.05 2.35
CA THR A 95 -6.01 -21.24 3.80
C THR A 95 -5.59 -19.90 4.41
N VAL A 96 -6.55 -19.16 4.97
CA VAL A 96 -6.27 -17.91 5.68
C VAL A 96 -6.33 -18.16 7.18
N ASN A 97 -5.28 -17.80 7.89
CA ASN A 97 -5.31 -17.76 9.35
C ASN A 97 -6.38 -16.76 9.78
N LYS A 98 -7.41 -17.23 10.50
CA LYS A 98 -8.48 -16.39 11.04
C LYS A 98 -7.91 -15.49 12.14
N ASN A 99 -7.36 -14.34 11.76
CA ASN A 99 -6.93 -13.31 12.70
C ASN A 99 -8.15 -12.60 13.32
N SER A 100 -7.99 -12.06 14.52
CA SER A 100 -9.07 -11.41 15.28
C SER A 100 -9.49 -10.04 14.71
N PHE A 101 -8.69 -9.44 13.83
CA PHE A 101 -8.95 -8.14 13.22
C PHE A 101 -9.05 -8.30 11.71
N ILE A 102 -10.27 -8.52 11.20
CA ILE A 102 -10.55 -8.67 9.78
C ILE A 102 -11.29 -7.43 9.30
N LEU A 103 -10.63 -6.63 8.45
CA LEU A 103 -11.32 -5.60 7.69
C LEU A 103 -12.28 -6.30 6.73
N LYS A 104 -13.58 -6.23 7.00
CA LYS A 104 -14.61 -6.80 6.10
C LYS A 104 -14.55 -6.04 4.78
N GLY A 105 -14.33 -6.76 3.68
CA GLY A 105 -14.40 -6.20 2.33
C GLY A 105 -15.83 -5.91 1.89
N GLY A 106 -15.98 -5.50 0.62
CA GLY A 106 -17.26 -5.31 -0.04
C GLY A 106 -17.79 -3.87 -0.02
N PRO A 107 -18.68 -3.51 -0.97
CA PRO A 107 -19.20 -2.14 -1.10
C PRO A 107 -19.93 -1.61 0.14
N SER A 108 -20.73 -2.45 0.80
CA SER A 108 -21.46 -2.05 2.01
C SER A 108 -20.52 -1.68 3.16
N SER A 109 -19.43 -2.43 3.33
CA SER A 109 -18.41 -2.12 4.33
C SER A 109 -17.66 -0.83 3.98
N ALA A 110 -17.35 -0.61 2.71
CA ALA A 110 -16.74 0.62 2.23
C ALA A 110 -17.61 1.85 2.53
N GLN A 111 -18.92 1.77 2.24
CA GLN A 111 -19.86 2.86 2.50
C GLN A 111 -20.03 3.14 4.00
N ASN A 112 -20.07 2.10 4.83
CA ASN A 112 -20.13 2.25 6.28
C ASN A 112 -18.85 2.93 6.82
N ASN A 113 -17.67 2.58 6.30
CA ASN A 113 -16.43 3.23 6.68
C ASN A 113 -16.41 4.70 6.25
N LEU A 114 -16.83 5.00 5.02
CA LEU A 114 -16.91 6.37 4.51
C LEU A 114 -17.85 7.25 5.36
N SER A 115 -19.06 6.77 5.65
CA SER A 115 -20.05 7.52 6.44
C SER A 115 -19.71 7.65 7.92
N ASN A 116 -19.03 6.67 8.52
CA ASN A 116 -18.55 6.79 9.90
C ASN A 116 -17.42 7.82 10.02
N LEU A 117 -16.62 8.01 8.98
CA LEU A 117 -15.49 8.94 9.00
C LEU A 117 -15.89 10.40 8.83
N SER A 118 -16.92 10.69 8.03
CA SER A 118 -17.49 12.04 7.92
C SER A 118 -18.18 12.49 9.21
N ARG A 119 -18.73 11.55 9.99
CA ARG A 119 -19.44 11.84 11.25
C ARG A 119 -18.52 12.22 12.42
N LEU A 120 -17.26 11.79 12.40
CA LEU A 120 -16.36 11.94 13.55
C LEU A 120 -15.82 13.36 13.75
N ASP A 121 -15.77 14.19 12.70
CA ASP A 121 -15.51 15.63 12.82
C ASP A 121 -15.91 16.37 11.53
N LYS A 122 -17.18 16.77 11.42
CA LYS A 122 -17.65 17.60 10.28
C LYS A 122 -16.87 18.92 10.14
N ASN A 123 -16.30 19.39 11.26
CA ASN A 123 -15.56 20.64 11.35
C ASN A 123 -14.06 20.48 11.05
N GLN A 124 -13.50 19.27 10.90
CA GLN A 124 -12.10 19.06 10.51
C GLN A 124 -11.85 17.64 9.99
N ILE A 125 -12.12 17.41 8.71
CA ILE A 125 -11.90 16.09 8.11
C ILE A 125 -10.39 15.81 7.98
N ASN A 126 -9.90 14.81 8.71
CA ASN A 126 -8.54 14.32 8.55
C ASN A 126 -8.44 13.42 7.29
N ILE A 127 -8.10 14.04 6.17
CA ILE A 127 -7.97 13.37 4.86
C ILE A 127 -6.98 12.20 4.92
N GLN A 128 -5.89 12.32 5.70
CA GLN A 128 -4.89 11.26 5.78
C GLN A 128 -5.45 10.00 6.43
N GLU A 129 -6.27 10.18 7.46
CA GLU A 129 -6.96 9.08 8.13
C GLU A 129 -8.06 8.48 7.23
N LEU A 130 -8.80 9.33 6.52
CA LEU A 130 -9.80 8.90 5.55
C LEU A 130 -9.19 8.02 4.46
N ILE A 131 -8.11 8.48 3.83
CA ILE A 131 -7.40 7.74 2.79
C ILE A 131 -6.86 6.42 3.35
N TYR A 132 -6.25 6.45 4.53
CA TYR A 132 -5.73 5.24 5.18
C TYR A 132 -6.83 4.18 5.37
N LYS A 133 -8.03 4.57 5.82
CA LYS A 133 -9.14 3.63 6.05
C LYS A 133 -9.82 3.18 4.76
N LEU A 134 -9.86 4.02 3.73
CA LEU A 134 -10.52 3.72 2.47
C LEU A 134 -9.63 3.05 1.43
N SER A 135 -8.30 3.13 1.55
CA SER A 135 -7.39 2.64 0.51
C SER A 135 -7.61 1.16 0.15
N PRO A 136 -7.89 0.22 1.08
CA PRO A 136 -8.19 -1.17 0.68
C PRO A 136 -9.47 -1.26 -0.14
N PHE A 137 -10.51 -0.50 0.23
CA PHE A 137 -11.77 -0.52 -0.50
C PHE A 137 -11.64 0.06 -1.91
N ILE A 138 -10.81 1.10 -2.07
CA ILE A 138 -10.53 1.71 -3.37
C ILE A 138 -9.73 0.75 -4.25
N SER A 139 -8.66 0.13 -3.73
CA SER A 139 -7.82 -0.79 -4.51
C SER A 139 -8.58 -2.01 -5.02
N TRP A 140 -9.55 -2.51 -4.26
CA TRP A 140 -10.41 -3.63 -4.66
C TRP A 140 -11.68 -3.22 -5.43
N GLY A 141 -11.87 -1.93 -5.73
CA GLY A 141 -13.04 -1.44 -6.46
C GLY A 141 -14.37 -1.54 -5.70
N ASN A 142 -14.33 -1.70 -4.37
CA ASN A 142 -15.53 -1.72 -3.52
C ASN A 142 -16.21 -0.35 -3.46
N ILE A 143 -15.44 0.73 -3.63
CA ILE A 143 -15.92 2.10 -3.74
C ILE A 143 -15.05 2.86 -4.73
N SER A 144 -15.66 3.65 -5.61
CA SER A 144 -14.93 4.45 -6.59
C SER A 144 -14.46 5.78 -5.98
N LEU A 145 -13.32 6.30 -6.43
CA LEU A 145 -12.82 7.63 -6.04
C LEU A 145 -13.85 8.74 -6.30
N ARG A 146 -14.69 8.58 -7.34
CA ARG A 146 -15.79 9.49 -7.66
C ARG A 146 -16.89 9.46 -6.60
N GLN A 147 -17.29 8.28 -6.11
CA GLN A 147 -18.27 8.18 -5.03
C GLN A 147 -17.74 8.81 -3.74
N VAL A 148 -16.46 8.61 -3.42
CA VAL A 148 -15.83 9.26 -2.25
C VAL A 148 -15.86 10.78 -2.39
N TRP A 149 -15.47 11.30 -3.55
CA TRP A 149 -15.51 12.74 -3.83
C TRP A 149 -16.92 13.33 -3.67
N GLN A 150 -17.91 12.73 -4.33
CA GLN A 150 -19.31 13.22 -4.31
C GLN A 150 -19.85 13.26 -2.88
N TYR A 151 -19.61 12.19 -2.12
CA TYR A 151 -20.02 12.12 -0.72
C TYR A 151 -19.35 13.21 0.13
N LEU A 152 -18.04 13.42 -0.02
CA LEU A 152 -17.33 14.46 0.71
C LEU A 152 -17.80 15.86 0.32
N SER A 153 -18.02 16.12 -0.98
CA SER A 153 -18.48 17.42 -1.45
C SER A 153 -19.89 17.78 -0.98
N GLU A 154 -20.71 16.79 -0.63
CA GLU A 154 -22.05 16.99 -0.07
C GLU A 154 -22.03 17.16 1.46
N GLU A 155 -21.07 16.54 2.16
CA GLU A 155 -21.03 16.53 3.64
C GLU A 155 -20.14 17.63 4.24
N THR A 156 -19.29 18.30 3.45
CA THR A 156 -18.37 19.31 3.95
C THR A 156 -18.21 20.52 3.03
N ASP A 157 -18.22 21.71 3.63
CA ASP A 157 -17.86 22.98 2.96
C ASP A 157 -16.36 23.29 3.05
N GLN A 158 -15.52 22.35 3.53
CA GLN A 158 -14.08 22.55 3.68
C GLN A 158 -13.34 22.49 2.35
N ILE A 159 -13.38 23.58 1.60
CA ILE A 159 -12.73 23.73 0.29
C ILE A 159 -11.26 23.30 0.33
N VAL A 160 -10.49 23.76 1.31
CA VAL A 160 -9.05 23.43 1.43
C VAL A 160 -8.83 21.93 1.64
N SER A 161 -9.70 21.26 2.39
CA SER A 161 -9.61 19.82 2.61
C SER A 161 -9.98 19.05 1.35
N LEU A 162 -11.03 19.47 0.66
CA LEU A 162 -11.45 18.89 -0.62
C LEU A 162 -10.37 19.04 -1.70
N GLU A 163 -9.73 20.21 -1.81
CA GLU A 163 -8.63 20.44 -2.76
C GLU A 163 -7.42 19.54 -2.48
N LYS A 164 -7.04 19.36 -1.21
CA LYS A 164 -5.97 18.42 -0.83
C LYS A 164 -6.33 16.98 -1.17
N PHE A 165 -7.58 16.59 -0.96
CA PHE A 165 -8.06 15.27 -1.34
C PHE A 165 -8.03 15.08 -2.86
N LEU A 166 -8.55 16.06 -3.62
CA LEU A 166 -8.53 16.06 -5.08
C LEU A 166 -7.10 15.99 -5.62
N HIS A 167 -6.17 16.76 -5.06
CA HIS A 167 -4.75 16.68 -5.41
C HIS A 167 -4.19 15.27 -5.18
N THR A 168 -4.58 14.61 -4.08
CA THR A 168 -4.15 13.25 -3.79
C THR A 168 -4.74 12.24 -4.79
N ILE A 169 -6.02 12.40 -5.18
CA ILE A 169 -6.65 11.61 -6.24
C ILE A 169 -5.91 11.81 -7.57
N ARG A 170 -5.54 13.05 -7.93
CA ARG A 170 -4.80 13.34 -9.16
C ARG A 170 -3.48 12.58 -9.21
N TRP A 171 -2.71 12.59 -8.12
CA TRP A 171 -1.49 11.79 -8.02
C TRP A 171 -1.76 10.30 -8.14
N ASN A 172 -2.79 9.79 -7.46
CA ASN A 172 -3.18 8.40 -7.53
C ASN A 172 -3.47 7.97 -8.99
N ILE A 173 -4.33 8.71 -9.70
CA ILE A 173 -4.65 8.47 -11.11
C ILE A 173 -3.42 8.62 -12.00
N HIS A 174 -2.60 9.64 -11.76
CA HIS A 174 -1.37 9.84 -12.51
C HIS A 174 -0.43 8.65 -12.41
N TYR A 175 -0.18 8.13 -11.19
CA TYR A 175 0.67 6.96 -10.99
C TYR A 175 0.10 5.69 -11.61
N ILE A 176 -1.23 5.52 -11.56
CA ILE A 176 -1.93 4.40 -12.18
C ILE A 176 -1.81 4.46 -13.73
N GLN A 177 -1.96 5.64 -14.32
CA GLN A 177 -1.89 5.84 -15.77
C GLN A 177 -0.46 5.80 -16.30
N HIS A 178 0.47 6.45 -15.61
CA HIS A 178 1.90 6.46 -15.93
C HIS A 178 2.55 5.21 -15.35
N ASN A 179 2.27 4.06 -15.96
CA ASN A 179 3.02 2.82 -15.73
C ASN A 179 4.43 2.90 -16.32
N GLU A 180 5.23 3.87 -15.90
CA GLU A 180 6.65 3.91 -16.23
C GLU A 180 7.35 2.61 -15.81
N PHE A 181 6.82 1.91 -14.79
CA PHE A 181 7.23 0.58 -14.37
C PHE A 181 7.49 -0.42 -15.52
N LEU A 182 6.67 -0.44 -16.58
CA LEU A 182 6.88 -1.33 -17.74
C LEU A 182 8.23 -1.11 -18.44
N LYS A 183 8.77 0.12 -18.40
CA LYS A 183 10.10 0.41 -18.95
C LYS A 183 11.22 -0.10 -18.04
N TYR A 184 10.92 -0.36 -16.76
CA TYR A 184 11.88 -0.67 -15.72
C TYR A 184 11.76 -2.07 -15.14
N SER A 185 10.73 -2.85 -15.47
CA SER A 185 10.65 -4.28 -15.10
C SER A 185 11.88 -5.05 -15.57
N ASN A 186 12.40 -4.72 -16.76
CA ASN A 186 13.64 -5.27 -17.30
C ASN A 186 14.91 -4.83 -16.54
N LYS A 187 14.82 -3.80 -15.68
CA LYS A 187 15.88 -3.34 -14.77
C LYS A 187 15.68 -3.84 -13.34
N ILE A 188 14.51 -4.35 -12.97
CA ILE A 188 14.34 -5.00 -11.67
C ILE A 188 15.20 -6.24 -11.58
N ASP A 189 15.39 -6.95 -12.70
CA ASP A 189 16.36 -8.04 -12.83
C ASP A 189 17.83 -7.59 -12.61
N THR A 190 18.15 -6.29 -12.73
CA THR A 190 19.48 -5.75 -12.41
C THR A 190 19.66 -5.43 -10.93
N TYR A 191 18.57 -5.28 -10.16
CA TYR A 191 18.67 -5.28 -8.71
C TYR A 191 18.84 -6.73 -8.26
N LYS A 192 20.10 -7.18 -8.11
CA LYS A 192 20.42 -8.50 -7.56
C LYS A 192 19.53 -8.76 -6.35
N LYS A 193 18.56 -9.68 -6.49
CA LYS A 193 17.78 -10.18 -5.36
C LYS A 193 18.77 -10.56 -4.28
N SER A 194 18.55 -10.05 -3.07
CA SER A 194 19.42 -10.44 -1.97
C SER A 194 19.34 -11.96 -1.79
N ASN A 195 20.42 -12.57 -1.28
CA ASN A 195 20.33 -13.98 -0.89
C ASN A 195 19.21 -14.09 0.14
N ASN A 196 18.13 -14.78 -0.24
CA ASN A 196 16.97 -15.01 0.62
C ASN A 196 17.45 -15.54 1.99
N ASN A 197 16.84 -15.05 3.08
CA ASN A 197 17.04 -15.48 4.47
C ASN A 197 18.22 -14.85 5.24
N LEU A 198 18.64 -13.63 4.89
CA LEU A 198 19.55 -12.88 5.78
C LEU A 198 18.90 -12.67 7.15
N PRO A 199 19.64 -12.84 8.28
CA PRO A 199 19.09 -12.60 9.61
C PRO A 199 18.50 -11.20 9.80
N SER A 200 19.08 -10.19 9.15
CA SER A 200 18.60 -8.81 9.14
C SER A 200 17.26 -8.64 8.41
N GLN A 201 17.08 -9.33 7.27
CA GLN A 201 15.82 -9.37 6.55
C GLN A 201 14.73 -10.04 7.40
N ASN A 202 15.01 -11.22 7.96
CA ASN A 202 14.06 -11.94 8.82
C ASN A 202 13.68 -11.12 10.07
N ALA A 203 14.63 -10.40 10.67
CA ALA A 203 14.36 -9.51 11.79
C ALA A 203 13.47 -8.33 11.38
N TRP A 204 13.67 -7.76 10.19
CA TRP A 204 12.81 -6.72 9.65
C TRP A 204 11.40 -7.23 9.37
N GLU A 205 11.28 -8.33 8.64
CA GLU A 205 9.98 -8.94 8.29
C GLU A 205 9.15 -9.23 9.54
N LYS A 206 9.77 -9.72 10.63
CA LYS A 206 9.12 -10.06 11.90
C LYS A 206 8.94 -8.89 12.88
N GLY A 207 9.45 -7.70 12.57
CA GLY A 207 9.44 -6.57 13.51
C GLY A 207 10.23 -6.85 14.80
N MET A 208 11.46 -7.35 14.62
CA MET A 208 12.44 -7.66 15.67
C MET A 208 13.79 -6.98 15.42
N THR A 209 13.78 -5.79 14.83
CA THR A 209 14.98 -5.02 14.47
C THR A 209 15.62 -4.31 15.66
N GLY A 210 14.89 -4.12 16.76
CA GLY A 210 15.33 -3.31 17.90
C GLY A 210 15.17 -1.81 17.66
N TYR A 211 14.51 -1.42 16.57
CA TYR A 211 14.04 -0.05 16.31
C TYR A 211 12.52 0.01 16.52
N PRO A 212 12.04 0.61 17.64
CA PRO A 212 10.65 0.48 18.06
C PRO A 212 9.61 0.89 17.03
N ILE A 213 9.85 1.96 16.27
CA ILE A 213 8.90 2.38 15.24
C ILE A 213 8.82 1.41 14.07
N ILE A 214 9.96 0.86 13.64
CA ILE A 214 10.02 -0.12 12.53
C ILE A 214 9.30 -1.39 12.97
N ASP A 215 9.62 -1.86 14.18
CA ASP A 215 9.02 -3.07 14.74
C ASP A 215 7.51 -2.90 14.92
N ALA A 216 7.05 -1.73 15.39
CA ALA A 216 5.63 -1.43 15.57
C ALA A 216 4.90 -1.41 14.22
N ILE A 217 5.50 -0.81 13.18
CA ILE A 217 4.91 -0.77 11.84
C ILE A 217 4.80 -2.18 11.25
N MET A 218 5.87 -2.99 11.34
CA MET A 218 5.87 -4.33 10.77
C MET A 218 4.88 -5.26 11.48
N ARG A 219 4.78 -5.17 12.82
CA ARG A 219 3.75 -5.90 13.59
C ARG A 219 2.34 -5.40 13.31
N CYS A 220 2.16 -4.09 13.12
CA CYS A 220 0.88 -3.51 12.71
C CYS A 220 0.47 -4.03 11.32
N LEU A 221 1.39 -4.05 10.36
CA LEU A 221 1.15 -4.56 9.02
C LEU A 221 0.74 -6.02 9.03
N GLN A 222 1.45 -6.90 9.76
CA GLN A 222 1.10 -8.31 9.84
C GLN A 222 -0.27 -8.55 10.52
N LYS A 223 -0.63 -7.71 11.49
CA LYS A 223 -1.89 -7.84 12.23
C LYS A 223 -3.09 -7.29 11.46
N ASN A 224 -2.95 -6.09 10.87
CA ASN A 224 -4.06 -5.31 10.33
C ASN A 224 -4.07 -5.29 8.79
N GLY A 225 -2.96 -5.63 8.13
CA GLY A 225 -2.83 -5.62 6.68
C GLY A 225 -2.77 -4.21 6.06
N ASN A 226 -2.64 -3.15 6.86
CA ASN A 226 -2.62 -1.79 6.33
C ASN A 226 -1.75 -0.86 7.20
N ILE A 227 -0.99 0.03 6.55
CA ILE A 227 -0.15 1.05 7.20
C ILE A 227 -0.13 2.32 6.34
N ASN A 228 0.00 3.50 6.96
CA ASN A 228 -0.03 4.76 6.22
C ASN A 228 1.21 4.95 5.32
N TYR A 229 1.13 5.88 4.36
CA TYR A 229 2.21 6.09 3.38
C TYR A 229 3.56 6.47 4.01
N LYS A 230 3.56 7.26 5.12
CA LYS A 230 4.79 7.64 5.83
C LYS A 230 5.46 6.42 6.47
N MET A 231 4.65 5.51 7.03
CA MET A 231 5.11 4.25 7.63
C MET A 231 5.71 3.34 6.55
N ARG A 232 5.06 3.21 5.38
CA ARG A 232 5.59 2.45 4.23
C ARG A 232 6.93 3.01 3.76
N MET A 233 7.02 4.33 3.63
CA MET A 233 8.27 5.02 3.29
C MET A 233 9.36 4.70 4.32
N LEU A 234 9.05 4.83 5.60
CA LEU A 234 10.00 4.61 6.69
C LEU A 234 10.57 3.19 6.68
N THR A 235 9.72 2.17 6.47
CA THR A 235 10.16 0.76 6.46
C THR A 235 11.02 0.42 5.25
N VAL A 236 10.71 0.95 4.07
CA VAL A 236 11.53 0.70 2.86
C VAL A 236 12.86 1.46 2.95
N LEU A 237 12.86 2.70 3.43
CA LEU A 237 14.10 3.45 3.65
C LEU A 237 14.98 2.80 4.71
N PHE A 238 14.39 2.23 5.77
CA PHE A 238 15.13 1.42 6.73
C PHE A 238 15.81 0.23 6.05
N TYR A 239 15.05 -0.56 5.31
CA TYR A 239 15.56 -1.74 4.60
C TYR A 239 16.74 -1.39 3.68
N LYS A 240 16.59 -0.31 2.91
CA LYS A 240 17.62 0.15 1.98
C LYS A 240 18.83 0.76 2.69
N GLN A 241 18.63 1.71 3.59
CA GLN A 241 19.74 2.52 4.12
C GLN A 241 20.40 1.88 5.33
N TYR A 242 19.63 1.23 6.20
CA TYR A 242 20.16 0.64 7.44
C TYR A 242 20.61 -0.80 7.23
N LEU A 243 19.86 -1.59 6.46
CA LEU A 243 20.22 -2.98 6.18
C LEU A 243 21.07 -3.13 4.91
N LEU A 244 21.15 -2.08 4.08
CA LEU A 244 21.88 -2.09 2.81
C LEU A 244 21.38 -3.18 1.85
N LEU A 245 20.06 -3.43 1.89
CA LEU A 245 19.39 -4.43 1.08
C LEU A 245 18.59 -3.80 -0.07
N PRO A 246 18.29 -4.57 -1.13
CA PRO A 246 17.49 -4.08 -2.26
C PRO A 246 16.10 -3.62 -1.84
N TRP A 247 15.75 -2.38 -2.17
CA TRP A 247 14.42 -1.83 -1.85
C TRP A 247 13.29 -2.63 -2.52
N SER A 248 13.58 -3.30 -3.65
CA SER A 248 12.65 -4.19 -4.36
C SER A 248 12.16 -5.33 -3.47
N ASP A 249 13.04 -5.92 -2.66
CA ASP A 249 12.69 -7.04 -1.78
C ASP A 249 11.73 -6.58 -0.68
N ALA A 250 11.95 -5.38 -0.13
CA ALA A 250 11.04 -4.76 0.83
C ALA A 250 9.67 -4.46 0.20
N VAL A 251 9.63 -3.96 -1.03
CA VAL A 251 8.38 -3.69 -1.75
C VAL A 251 7.63 -4.99 -2.02
N GLU A 252 8.30 -6.05 -2.45
CA GLU A 252 7.72 -7.38 -2.64
C GLU A 252 7.09 -7.91 -1.34
N PHE A 253 7.81 -7.81 -0.21
CA PHE A 253 7.28 -8.19 1.10
C PHE A 253 6.06 -7.36 1.50
N LEU A 254 6.11 -6.04 1.33
CA LEU A 254 5.00 -5.16 1.62
C LEU A 254 3.78 -5.49 0.75
N SER A 255 3.97 -5.77 -0.53
CA SER A 255 2.89 -6.12 -1.46
C SER A 255 2.16 -7.41 -1.07
N LYS A 256 2.84 -8.38 -0.45
CA LYS A 256 2.22 -9.61 0.06
C LYS A 256 1.34 -9.37 1.30
N ASN A 257 1.61 -8.31 2.07
CA ASN A 257 0.95 -8.07 3.36
C ASN A 257 -0.04 -6.89 3.33
N LEU A 258 0.08 -5.97 2.37
CA LEU A 258 -0.78 -4.80 2.24
C LEU A 258 -2.10 -5.15 1.52
N LEU A 259 -3.22 -4.83 2.16
CA LEU A 259 -4.56 -5.03 1.60
C LEU A 259 -4.86 -4.10 0.42
N ASP A 260 -4.13 -3.01 0.27
CA ASP A 260 -4.31 -2.00 -0.78
C ASP A 260 -3.14 -1.96 -1.77
N SER A 261 -2.34 -3.04 -1.85
CA SER A 261 -1.19 -3.09 -2.75
C SER A 261 -1.63 -3.02 -4.21
N SER A 262 -1.36 -1.89 -4.85
CA SER A 262 -1.39 -1.74 -6.30
C SER A 262 0.05 -1.58 -6.79
N PRO A 263 0.53 -2.51 -7.65
CA PRO A 263 1.86 -2.44 -8.22
C PRO A 263 2.17 -1.11 -8.90
N GLY A 264 1.28 -0.58 -9.75
CA GLY A 264 1.48 0.68 -10.47
C GLY A 264 1.73 1.86 -9.54
N ILE A 265 1.01 1.94 -8.41
CA ILE A 265 1.22 3.02 -7.43
C ILE A 265 2.48 2.78 -6.60
N GLN A 266 2.59 1.58 -6.01
CA GLN A 266 3.59 1.29 -4.99
C GLN A 266 5.01 1.34 -5.57
N PHE A 267 5.23 0.72 -6.72
CA PHE A 267 6.56 0.70 -7.34
C PHE A 267 6.98 2.09 -7.82
N ASN A 268 6.10 2.83 -8.51
CA ASN A 268 6.39 4.18 -8.99
C ASN A 268 6.76 5.12 -7.83
N TYR A 269 6.03 5.03 -6.71
CA TYR A 269 6.32 5.84 -5.51
C TYR A 269 7.73 5.58 -4.97
N PHE A 270 8.10 4.30 -4.79
CA PHE A 270 9.42 3.95 -4.25
C PHE A 270 10.56 4.19 -5.25
N GLU A 271 10.30 4.10 -6.55
CA GLU A 271 11.26 4.45 -7.57
C GLU A 271 11.56 5.96 -7.57
N THR A 272 10.54 6.83 -7.50
CA THR A 272 10.75 8.28 -7.37
C THR A 272 11.54 8.61 -6.12
N LEU A 273 11.23 7.97 -4.99
CA LEU A 273 12.03 8.10 -3.76
C LEU A 273 13.48 7.63 -3.95
N ASN A 274 13.70 6.56 -4.71
CA ASN A 274 15.03 6.06 -5.01
C ASN A 274 15.83 7.05 -5.88
N LYS A 275 15.22 7.59 -6.94
CA LYS A 275 15.82 8.58 -7.85
C LYS A 275 16.19 9.87 -7.14
N ASN A 276 15.27 10.42 -6.34
CA ASN A 276 15.51 11.66 -5.59
C ASN A 276 16.69 11.49 -4.62
N ASN A 277 16.80 10.34 -3.97
CA ASN A 277 17.94 10.03 -3.11
C ASN A 277 19.26 9.86 -3.89
N ALA A 278 19.22 9.37 -5.14
CA ALA A 278 20.40 9.20 -5.98
C ALA A 278 20.90 10.52 -6.60
N GLN A 279 20.01 11.47 -6.89
CA GLN A 279 20.34 12.77 -7.49
C GLN A 279 20.93 13.78 -6.48
N ASN A 280 20.57 13.66 -5.20
CA ASN A 280 21.07 14.55 -4.16
C ASN A 280 22.57 14.32 -3.89
N LYS A 281 23.42 15.27 -4.31
CA LYS A 281 24.90 15.23 -4.12
C LYS A 281 25.31 15.12 -2.64
N ARG A 282 24.51 15.69 -1.73
CA ARG A 282 24.58 15.39 -0.30
C ARG A 282 23.62 14.24 -0.05
N ARG A 283 24.13 13.02 -0.08
CA ARG A 283 23.38 11.77 0.17
C ARG A 283 22.86 11.78 1.62
N ILE A 284 21.70 12.38 1.87
CA ILE A 284 21.16 12.57 3.22
C ILE A 284 20.71 11.22 3.78
N LEU A 285 21.35 10.80 4.87
CA LEU A 285 20.94 9.63 5.65
C LEU A 285 19.64 9.93 6.39
N PHE A 286 18.71 8.98 6.34
CA PHE A 286 17.39 9.14 6.92
C PHE A 286 17.44 8.88 8.43
N ASN A 287 17.05 9.87 9.25
CA ASN A 287 17.07 9.74 10.71
C ASN A 287 15.76 9.12 11.22
N ILE A 288 15.77 7.81 11.50
CA ILE A 288 14.58 7.07 11.97
C ILE A 288 14.00 7.67 13.24
N ILE A 289 14.83 8.10 14.18
CA ILE A 289 14.33 8.60 15.48
C ILE A 289 13.58 9.92 15.30
N LYS A 290 14.06 10.79 14.41
CA LYS A 290 13.35 12.04 14.10
C LYS A 290 11.98 11.73 13.50
N HIS A 291 11.94 10.89 12.47
CA HIS A 291 10.69 10.51 11.83
C HIS A 291 9.75 9.70 12.74
N SER A 292 10.31 8.91 13.66
CA SER A 292 9.55 8.23 14.69
C SER A 292 8.79 9.22 15.58
N LYS A 293 9.45 10.31 15.98
CA LYS A 293 8.81 11.37 16.78
C LYS A 293 7.78 12.15 15.96
N ASP A 294 8.02 12.34 14.66
CA ASP A 294 7.08 13.02 13.79
C ASP A 294 5.81 12.18 13.54
N ILE A 295 5.95 10.84 13.44
CA ILE A 295 4.83 9.92 13.22
C ILE A 295 4.08 9.61 14.52
N ASP A 296 4.79 9.43 15.63
CA ASP A 296 4.22 9.05 16.92
C ASP A 296 4.85 9.87 18.06
N PRO A 297 4.51 11.16 18.20
CA PRO A 297 5.16 12.08 19.16
C PRO A 297 5.11 11.62 20.61
N LYS A 298 4.06 10.87 20.97
CA LYS A 298 3.81 10.38 22.33
C LYS A 298 4.21 8.91 22.52
N GLY A 299 4.70 8.22 21.49
CA GLY A 299 5.02 6.80 21.55
C GLY A 299 3.80 5.89 21.74
N ILE A 300 2.58 6.37 21.46
CA ILE A 300 1.33 5.63 21.70
C ILE A 300 1.23 4.47 20.70
N PHE A 301 1.53 4.73 19.43
CA PHE A 301 1.52 3.71 18.39
C PHE A 301 2.53 2.60 18.70
N ILE A 302 3.75 2.98 19.11
CA ILE A 302 4.79 2.02 19.52
C ILE A 302 4.30 1.13 20.67
N ARG A 303 3.73 1.72 21.73
CA ARG A 303 3.23 0.97 22.90
C ARG A 303 2.07 0.03 22.57
N ASN A 304 1.23 0.40 21.63
CA ASN A 304 0.07 -0.40 21.23
C ASN A 304 0.48 -1.65 20.43
N HIS A 305 1.53 -1.55 19.62
CA HIS A 305 1.98 -2.65 18.75
C HIS A 305 3.17 -3.43 19.31
N ILE A 306 3.83 -2.90 20.34
CA ILE A 306 4.94 -3.53 21.05
C ILE A 306 4.61 -3.58 22.55
N PRO A 307 3.83 -4.59 22.99
CA PRO A 307 3.38 -4.68 24.38
C PRO A 307 4.55 -4.73 25.37
N GLU A 308 5.69 -5.31 24.97
CA GLU A 308 6.89 -5.37 25.81
C GLU A 308 7.50 -3.99 26.12
N LEU A 309 7.21 -2.94 25.33
CA LEU A 309 7.67 -1.57 25.57
C LEU A 309 6.61 -0.69 26.24
N ARG A 310 5.44 -1.24 26.60
CA ARG A 310 4.28 -0.46 27.07
C ARG A 310 4.58 0.39 28.30
N ASN A 311 5.42 -0.10 29.21
CA ASN A 311 5.71 0.54 30.50
C ASN A 311 6.97 1.40 30.50
N ILE A 312 7.70 1.49 29.39
CA ILE A 312 8.97 2.23 29.31
C ILE A 312 8.73 3.75 29.38
N PRO A 313 9.58 4.57 30.02
CA PRO A 313 9.42 6.02 30.02
C PRO A 313 9.48 6.64 28.62
N ASN A 314 8.79 7.75 28.39
CA ASN A 314 8.75 8.43 27.08
C ASN A 314 10.13 8.85 26.57
N GLU A 315 11.09 9.11 27.47
CA GLU A 315 12.47 9.46 27.13
C GLU A 315 13.18 8.33 26.37
N PHE A 316 12.84 7.08 26.68
CA PHE A 316 13.50 5.88 26.16
C PHE A 316 12.69 5.14 25.09
N ILE A 317 11.43 5.50 24.85
CA ILE A 317 10.54 4.76 23.93
C ILE A 317 11.12 4.64 22.51
N TYR A 318 11.87 5.64 22.05
CA TYR A 318 12.51 5.66 20.73
C TYR A 318 13.90 5.01 20.71
N LYS A 319 14.52 4.83 21.89
CA LYS A 319 15.88 4.31 22.06
C LYS A 319 15.96 3.44 23.34
N PRO A 320 15.23 2.31 23.40
CA PRO A 320 15.14 1.52 24.62
C PRO A 320 16.49 0.90 25.00
N HIS A 321 17.36 0.64 24.03
CA HIS A 321 18.73 0.16 24.24
C HIS A 321 19.63 1.13 25.04
N LYS A 322 19.24 2.40 25.22
CA LYS A 322 19.98 3.36 26.04
C LYS A 322 19.63 3.29 27.54
N MET A 323 18.62 2.52 27.92
CA MET A 323 18.27 2.34 29.33
C MET A 323 19.37 1.56 30.05
N ILE A 324 19.75 2.02 31.24
CA ILE A 324 20.62 1.26 32.15
C ILE A 324 19.85 0.04 32.68
N ILE A 325 20.57 -1.03 33.04
CA ILE A 325 19.98 -2.29 33.49
C ILE A 325 19.03 -2.13 34.69
N THR A 326 19.27 -1.16 35.58
CA THR A 326 18.42 -0.85 36.73
C THR A 326 17.04 -0.37 36.29
N ILE A 327 16.98 0.55 35.32
CA ILE A 327 15.74 1.05 34.72
C ILE A 327 15.02 -0.07 33.97
N GLN A 328 15.75 -0.89 33.21
CA GLN A 328 15.18 -2.05 32.50
C GLN A 328 14.49 -3.02 33.46
N LYS A 329 15.14 -3.37 34.59
CA LYS A 329 14.56 -4.23 35.62
C LYS A 329 13.33 -3.59 36.27
N PHE A 330 13.38 -2.30 36.57
CA PHE A 330 12.26 -1.57 37.18
C PHE A 330 11.00 -1.60 36.31
N HIS A 331 11.17 -1.42 34.99
CA HIS A 331 10.07 -1.46 34.02
C HIS A 331 9.75 -2.88 33.50
N GLN A 332 10.42 -3.92 34.03
CA GLN A 332 10.23 -5.32 33.63
C GLN A 332 10.44 -5.58 32.13
N THR A 333 11.35 -4.83 31.50
CA THR A 333 11.70 -5.01 30.08
C THR A 333 13.21 -5.03 29.91
N ILE A 334 13.79 -6.22 29.72
CA ILE A 334 15.22 -6.45 29.52
C ILE A 334 15.53 -6.45 28.01
N ILE A 335 16.36 -5.51 27.57
CA ILE A 335 16.77 -5.38 26.18
C ILE A 335 17.79 -6.48 25.81
N GLY A 336 17.45 -7.27 24.80
CA GLY A 336 18.14 -8.49 24.38
C GLY A 336 17.45 -9.76 24.87
N LYS A 337 16.43 -9.66 25.73
CA LYS A 337 15.60 -10.80 26.16
C LYS A 337 14.13 -10.57 25.82
N ASP A 338 13.52 -9.51 26.37
CA ASP A 338 12.10 -9.21 26.21
C ASP A 338 11.84 -8.37 24.95
N TYR A 339 12.79 -7.50 24.58
CA TYR A 339 12.81 -6.76 23.32
C TYR A 339 14.22 -6.81 22.69
N PRO A 340 14.38 -7.04 21.37
CA PRO A 340 15.69 -7.22 20.75
C PRO A 340 16.61 -6.00 20.88
N LYS A 341 17.92 -6.25 20.89
CA LYS A 341 18.93 -5.20 20.70
C LYS A 341 18.88 -4.72 19.25
N PRO A 342 19.22 -3.44 18.97
CA PRO A 342 19.30 -2.94 17.59
C PRO A 342 20.21 -3.85 16.73
N ILE A 343 19.66 -4.36 15.62
CA ILE A 343 20.39 -5.25 14.70
C ILE A 343 21.54 -4.54 13.99
N VAL A 344 21.52 -3.20 13.95
CA VAL A 344 22.62 -2.36 13.48
C VAL A 344 23.15 -1.56 14.67
N ARG A 345 24.40 -1.80 15.08
CA ARG A 345 25.07 -1.06 16.16
C ARG A 345 25.59 0.28 15.64
N ASN A 346 24.99 1.38 16.11
CA ASN A 346 25.47 2.76 16.04
C ASN A 346 25.79 3.36 14.64
N ILE A 347 24.88 4.22 14.19
CA ILE A 347 24.96 5.15 13.06
C ILE A 347 25.80 6.39 13.41
N ILE A 348 26.98 6.22 14.00
CA ILE A 348 27.80 7.38 14.43
C ILE A 348 28.76 7.87 13.35
N ASN A 349 29.00 7.11 12.29
CA ASN A 349 29.70 7.64 11.14
C ASN A 349 28.78 7.66 9.93
N ASP A 350 28.11 8.82 9.74
CA ASP A 350 27.52 9.20 8.46
C ASP A 350 28.48 8.85 7.31
N LYS A 351 29.79 9.00 7.51
CA LYS A 351 30.84 8.63 6.55
C LYS A 351 30.91 7.14 6.19
N ILE A 352 30.76 6.21 7.14
CA ILE A 352 30.85 4.76 6.88
C ILE A 352 29.58 4.29 6.17
N GLN A 353 28.42 4.82 6.55
CA GLN A 353 27.17 4.48 5.88
C GLN A 353 27.10 5.13 4.48
N LEU A 354 27.60 6.35 4.33
CA LEU A 354 27.81 6.99 3.01
C LEU A 354 28.74 6.14 2.14
N TYR A 355 29.86 5.67 2.68
CA TYR A 355 30.81 4.81 1.97
C TYR A 355 30.18 3.46 1.57
N ASN A 356 29.44 2.82 2.48
CA ASN A 356 28.76 1.56 2.19
C ASN A 356 27.60 1.74 1.20
N LEU A 357 26.85 2.85 1.28
CA LEU A 357 25.83 3.21 0.30
C LEU A 357 26.45 3.56 -1.06
N GLU A 358 27.62 4.21 -1.08
CA GLU A 358 28.39 4.47 -2.28
C GLU A 358 28.80 3.18 -2.97
N ASN A 359 29.37 2.25 -2.22
CA ASN A 359 29.74 0.94 -2.73
C ASN A 359 28.52 0.15 -3.22
N TYR A 360 27.42 0.14 -2.45
CA TYR A 360 26.16 -0.49 -2.87
C TYR A 360 25.62 0.12 -4.17
N LEU A 361 25.58 1.45 -4.27
CA LEU A 361 25.07 2.13 -5.47
C LEU A 361 25.98 1.94 -6.69
N ASN A 362 27.31 1.90 -6.49
CA ASN A 362 28.27 1.59 -7.56
C ASN A 362 28.11 0.14 -8.04
N LEU A 363 27.82 -0.80 -7.14
CA LEU A 363 27.50 -2.19 -7.48
C LEU A 363 26.18 -2.35 -8.24
N THR A 364 25.23 -1.41 -8.10
CA THR A 364 23.95 -1.40 -8.84
C THR A 364 23.97 -0.58 -10.14
N LYS A 365 25.10 0.07 -10.46
CA LYS A 365 25.27 0.86 -11.71
C LYS A 365 25.88 0.06 -12.85
N ASN A 366 26.55 -1.06 -12.54
CA ASN A 366 26.99 -2.07 -13.50
C ASN A 366 25.96 -3.20 -13.56
#